data_AF-A0A0F7M5S1-F1
#
_entry.id   AF-A0A0F7M5S1-F1
#
_cell.length_a   1.000
_cell.length_b   1.000
_cell.length_c   1.000
_cell.angle_alpha   90.00
_cell.angle_beta   90.00
_cell.angle_gamma   90.00
#
_symmetry.space_group_name_H-M   'P 1'
#
loop_
_entity.id
_entity.type
_entity.pdbx_description
1 polymer ?
#
loop_
_entity_poly.entity_id
_entity_poly.type
_entity_poly.pdbx_seq_one_letter_code
_entity_poly.pdbx_strand_id
1 'polypeptide(L)'
;MHLAVHAYKFRENIGGNFCGHNPAIPNFTLDKPILKGKGGVPRVLTLCAERITGYYYRPRKVLPSLDLANGSDRQQRSERRESCLRTLAALLKFCDVTSLRVGIPTQEGFINLPLSVIASHSGMGLKRVERAVKDLKAAGLLTVAQPRQLQPDGTWRGLAAVKAVSNTCLRFWFNPNAGN
;
A
#
# COMPACT_ATOMS: atom_id res chain seq x y z
N MET A 1 28.38 -22.74 -20.14
CA MET A 1 27.37 -22.37 -19.13
C MET A 1 28.07 -21.68 -17.96
N HIS A 2 27.92 -20.37 -17.80
CA HIS A 2 28.50 -19.62 -16.68
C HIS A 2 27.41 -19.45 -15.60
N LEU A 3 27.45 -20.26 -14.55
CA LEU A 3 26.61 -20.08 -13.37
C LEU A 3 27.18 -18.90 -12.58
N ALA A 4 26.50 -17.75 -12.63
CA ALA A 4 26.82 -16.63 -11.77
C ALA A 4 26.54 -17.02 -10.30
N VAL A 5 27.59 -17.42 -9.59
CA VAL A 5 27.57 -17.71 -8.16
C VAL A 5 27.20 -16.40 -7.45
N HIS A 6 25.95 -16.25 -7.06
CA HIS A 6 25.53 -15.12 -6.22
C HIS A 6 26.25 -15.25 -4.88
N ALA A 7 27.31 -14.47 -4.68
CA ALA A 7 28.05 -14.42 -3.44
C ALA A 7 27.08 -14.16 -2.27
N TYR A 8 27.12 -15.04 -1.27
CA TYR A 8 26.32 -14.93 -0.07
C TYR A 8 26.71 -13.64 0.67
N LYS A 9 25.83 -12.63 0.64
CA LYS A 9 25.98 -11.44 1.48
C LYS A 9 25.59 -11.81 2.91
N PHE A 10 26.55 -11.78 3.82
CA PHE A 10 26.30 -11.94 5.25
C PHE A 10 25.22 -10.95 5.70
N ARG A 11 24.17 -11.46 6.35
CA ARG A 11 23.07 -10.65 6.89
C ARG A 11 23.08 -10.83 8.40
N GLU A 12 23.31 -9.74 9.11
CA GLU A 12 23.21 -9.73 10.57
C GLU A 12 21.74 -9.72 10.98
N ASN A 13 21.34 -10.70 11.81
CA ASN A 13 19.97 -10.79 12.31
C ASN A 13 19.83 -10.02 13.61
N ILE A 14 19.50 -8.74 13.49
CA ILE A 14 19.15 -7.86 14.62
C ILE A 14 17.75 -8.14 15.20
N GLY A 15 17.02 -9.14 14.68
CA GLY A 15 15.74 -9.64 15.19
C GLY A 15 14.79 -10.14 14.08
N GLY A 16 14.19 -11.32 14.27
CA GLY A 16 13.16 -11.89 13.37
C GLY A 16 13.69 -12.59 12.11
N ASN A 17 12.89 -12.56 11.03
CA ASN A 17 13.08 -13.39 9.82
C ASN A 17 14.09 -12.80 8.80
N PHE A 18 15.15 -12.10 9.25
CA PHE A 18 16.09 -11.37 8.37
C PHE A 18 15.42 -10.32 7.46
N CYS A 19 14.29 -9.76 7.89
CA CYS A 19 13.50 -8.84 7.08
C CYS A 19 13.98 -7.38 7.12
N GLY A 20 14.92 -7.06 8.01
CA GLY A 20 15.46 -5.72 8.24
C GLY A 20 14.53 -4.79 9.05
N HIS A 21 13.45 -5.32 9.61
CA HIS A 21 12.47 -4.56 10.38
C HIS A 21 12.86 -4.50 11.87
N ASN A 22 12.88 -3.30 12.44
CA ASN A 22 13.00 -3.08 13.88
C ASN A 22 11.65 -2.64 14.45
N PRO A 23 10.99 -3.44 15.31
CA PRO A 23 9.70 -3.07 15.89
C PRO A 23 9.71 -1.80 16.76
N ALA A 24 10.85 -1.46 17.36
CA ALA A 24 11.01 -0.28 18.19
C ALA A 24 11.18 1.00 17.36
N ILE A 25 11.63 0.86 16.11
CA ILE A 25 11.93 1.98 15.20
C ILE A 25 11.27 1.66 13.85
N PRO A 26 9.93 1.74 13.77
CA PRO A 26 9.23 1.44 12.52
C PRO A 26 9.54 2.49 11.46
N ASN A 27 9.66 2.05 10.21
CA ASN A 27 9.88 2.97 9.10
C ASN A 27 8.60 3.14 8.26
N PHE A 28 7.98 4.31 8.33
CA PHE A 28 6.81 4.64 7.50
C PHE A 28 7.15 5.48 6.27
N THR A 29 8.43 5.80 6.05
CA THR A 29 8.82 6.64 4.94
C THR A 29 8.69 5.90 3.61
N LEU A 30 8.26 6.65 2.60
CA LEU A 30 8.29 6.21 1.22
C LEU A 30 9.65 6.57 0.63
N ASP A 31 10.18 5.70 -0.21
CA ASP A 31 11.39 6.00 -1.00
C ASP A 31 11.20 7.26 -1.85
N LYS A 32 10.00 7.40 -2.43
CA LYS A 32 9.57 8.63 -3.11
C LYS A 32 8.46 9.29 -2.30
N PRO A 33 8.76 10.31 -1.47
CA PRO A 33 7.81 10.91 -0.54
C PRO A 33 6.59 11.54 -1.22
N ILE A 34 5.51 11.70 -0.46
CA ILE A 34 4.31 12.41 -0.91
C ILE A 34 4.62 13.91 -0.95
N LEU A 35 4.46 14.54 -2.11
CA LEU A 35 4.63 15.98 -2.26
C LEU A 35 3.48 16.71 -1.55
N LYS A 36 3.83 17.67 -0.69
CA LYS A 36 2.88 18.51 0.07
C LYS A 36 2.92 19.94 -0.46
N GLY A 37 1.83 20.69 -0.31
CA GLY A 37 1.75 22.11 -0.70
C GLY A 37 1.39 22.32 -2.17
N LYS A 38 1.82 23.45 -2.74
CA LYS A 38 1.48 23.84 -4.13
C LYS A 38 2.03 22.81 -5.12
N GLY A 39 1.15 22.26 -5.95
CA GLY A 39 1.51 21.18 -6.90
C GLY A 39 1.68 19.79 -6.26
N GLY A 40 1.46 19.66 -4.96
CA GLY A 40 1.44 18.40 -4.24
C GLY A 40 0.07 17.74 -4.22
N VAL A 41 -0.04 16.62 -3.51
CA VAL A 41 -1.33 15.94 -3.35
C VAL A 41 -2.23 16.71 -2.37
N PRO A 42 -3.57 16.65 -2.53
CA PRO A 42 -4.51 17.28 -1.61
C PRO A 42 -4.25 16.96 -0.13
N ARG A 43 -4.38 17.96 0.76
CA ARG A 43 -4.07 17.83 2.20
C ARG A 43 -4.80 16.65 2.85
N VAL A 44 -6.05 16.40 2.43
CA VAL A 44 -6.86 15.23 2.85
C VAL A 44 -6.09 13.91 2.72
N LEU A 45 -5.40 13.67 1.61
CA LEU A 45 -4.64 12.43 1.39
C LEU A 45 -3.37 12.38 2.25
N THR A 46 -2.66 13.51 2.38
CA THR A 46 -1.47 13.58 3.26
C THR A 46 -1.83 13.36 4.73
N LEU A 47 -2.97 13.90 5.18
CA LEU A 47 -3.43 13.74 6.56
C LEU A 47 -3.86 12.30 6.82
N CYS A 48 -4.51 11.65 5.84
CA CYS A 48 -4.81 10.23 5.90
C CYS A 48 -3.50 9.41 6.05
N ALA A 49 -2.49 9.69 5.21
CA ALA A 49 -1.19 9.02 5.30
C ALA A 49 -0.46 9.24 6.64
N GLU A 50 -0.60 10.43 7.24
CA GLU A 50 -0.08 10.73 8.58
C GLU A 50 -0.83 9.93 9.66
N ARG A 51 -2.17 9.93 9.62
CA ARG A 51 -3.01 9.30 10.65
C ARG A 51 -2.97 7.76 10.62
N ILE A 52 -2.86 7.15 9.44
CA ILE A 52 -2.79 5.67 9.32
C ILE A 52 -1.63 5.07 10.13
N THR A 53 -0.56 5.83 10.37
CA THR A 53 0.59 5.35 11.17
C THR A 53 0.19 4.93 12.58
N GLY A 54 -0.90 5.48 13.14
CA GLY A 54 -1.45 5.07 14.44
C GLY A 54 -1.83 3.59 14.51
N TYR A 55 -2.17 2.97 13.36
CA TYR A 55 -2.47 1.53 13.27
C TYR A 55 -1.28 0.67 13.71
N TYR A 56 -0.05 1.13 13.47
CA TYR A 56 1.14 0.41 13.89
C TYR A 56 1.20 0.24 15.41
N TYR A 57 0.76 1.24 16.18
CA TYR A 57 0.83 1.19 17.63
C TYR A 57 -0.41 0.53 18.25
N ARG A 58 -1.60 0.78 17.68
CA ARG A 58 -2.88 0.35 18.25
C ARG A 58 -3.76 -0.36 17.20
N PRO A 59 -3.34 -1.52 16.65
CA PRO A 59 -3.97 -2.10 15.46
C PRO A 59 -5.46 -2.43 15.68
N ARG A 60 -5.80 -3.03 16.82
CA ARG A 60 -7.18 -3.38 17.17
C ARG A 60 -8.10 -2.19 17.44
N LYS A 61 -7.57 -1.04 17.85
CA LYS A 61 -8.37 0.17 18.09
C LYS A 61 -8.55 0.98 16.81
N VAL A 62 -7.51 1.01 15.99
CA VAL A 62 -7.40 1.93 14.86
C VAL A 62 -7.92 1.31 13.57
N LEU A 63 -7.54 0.08 13.21
CA LEU A 63 -8.12 -0.61 12.04
C LEU A 63 -8.31 -2.09 12.38
N PRO A 64 -9.34 -2.43 13.18
CA PRO A 64 -9.58 -3.82 13.56
C PRO A 64 -9.75 -4.74 12.35
N SER A 65 -10.38 -4.27 11.27
CA SER A 65 -10.55 -5.07 10.04
C SER A 65 -9.22 -5.46 9.40
N LEU A 66 -8.20 -4.60 9.49
CA LEU A 66 -6.86 -4.89 8.96
C LEU A 66 -6.06 -5.82 9.86
N ASP A 67 -6.22 -5.71 11.18
CA ASP A 67 -5.59 -6.63 12.13
C ASP A 67 -6.17 -8.05 11.97
N LEU A 68 -7.50 -8.14 11.84
CA LEU A 68 -8.23 -9.40 11.66
C LEU A 68 -8.01 -10.03 10.27
N ALA A 69 -7.69 -9.24 9.24
CA ALA A 69 -7.30 -9.73 7.92
C ALA A 69 -6.04 -10.63 7.94
N ASN A 70 -5.33 -10.69 9.07
CA ASN A 70 -4.25 -11.64 9.30
C ASN A 70 -4.71 -13.11 9.23
N GLY A 71 -6.01 -13.40 9.45
CA GLY A 71 -6.56 -14.76 9.48
C GLY A 71 -6.11 -15.55 10.71
N SER A 72 -5.81 -14.84 11.80
CA SER A 72 -5.35 -15.40 13.07
C SER A 72 -5.87 -14.53 14.21
N ASP A 73 -6.16 -15.13 15.35
CA ASP A 73 -6.53 -14.41 16.57
C ASP A 73 -5.37 -13.57 17.13
N ARG A 74 -4.13 -13.88 16.70
CA ARG A 74 -2.95 -13.11 17.07
C ARG A 74 -2.90 -11.82 16.29
N GLN A 75 -2.46 -10.76 16.98
CA GLN A 75 -2.20 -9.46 16.40
C GLN A 75 -1.25 -9.59 15.19
N GLN A 76 -1.53 -8.82 14.14
CA GLN A 76 -0.72 -8.80 12.94
C GLN A 76 0.73 -8.42 13.29
N ARG A 77 1.70 -9.17 12.75
CA ARG A 77 3.14 -8.92 12.99
C ARG A 77 3.51 -7.49 12.61
N SER A 78 4.42 -6.87 13.36
CA SER A 78 4.83 -5.47 13.18
C SER A 78 5.38 -5.17 11.78
N GLU A 79 6.25 -6.03 11.22
CA GLU A 79 6.77 -5.90 9.86
C GLU A 79 5.65 -5.83 8.81
N ARG A 80 4.62 -6.65 9.01
CA ARG A 80 3.49 -6.75 8.09
C ARG A 80 2.58 -5.53 8.20
N ARG A 81 2.40 -5.00 9.42
CA ARG A 81 1.72 -3.72 9.65
C ARG A 81 2.45 -2.58 8.96
N GLU A 82 3.77 -2.49 9.11
CA GLU A 82 4.60 -1.50 8.41
C GLU A 82 4.44 -1.60 6.89
N SER A 83 4.47 -2.83 6.35
CA SER A 83 4.29 -3.06 4.91
C SER A 83 2.92 -2.60 4.41
N CYS A 84 1.85 -2.83 5.19
CA CYS A 84 0.50 -2.33 4.85
C CYS A 84 0.45 -0.80 4.83
N LEU A 85 1.06 -0.15 5.83
CA LEU A 85 1.09 1.31 5.95
C LEU A 85 1.86 1.98 4.81
N ARG A 86 3.07 1.50 4.50
CA ARG A 86 3.87 2.02 3.38
C ARG A 86 3.16 1.81 2.05
N THR A 87 2.52 0.65 1.85
CA THR A 87 1.73 0.39 0.64
C THR A 87 0.54 1.34 0.55
N LEU A 88 -0.22 1.53 1.63
CA LEU A 88 -1.36 2.43 1.65
C LEU A 88 -0.95 3.88 1.41
N ALA A 89 0.13 4.36 2.03
CA ALA A 89 0.68 5.69 1.79
C ALA A 89 1.12 5.86 0.32
N ALA A 90 1.75 4.84 -0.28
CA ALA A 90 2.12 4.88 -1.70
C ALA A 90 0.90 4.87 -2.64
N LEU A 91 -0.20 4.20 -2.28
CA LEU A 91 -1.47 4.26 -3.03
C LEU A 91 -2.12 5.66 -2.90
N LEU A 92 -2.15 6.22 -1.68
CA LEU A 92 -2.68 7.56 -1.42
C LEU A 92 -1.92 8.65 -2.19
N LYS A 93 -0.61 8.47 -2.42
CA LYS A 93 0.20 9.37 -3.26
C LYS A 93 -0.36 9.55 -4.68
N PHE A 94 -1.02 8.52 -5.21
CA PHE A 94 -1.57 8.52 -6.57
C PHE A 94 -3.10 8.41 -6.57
N CYS A 95 -3.74 8.68 -5.44
CA CYS A 95 -5.19 8.61 -5.32
C CYS A 95 -5.80 9.91 -5.84
N ASP A 96 -6.70 9.81 -6.80
CA ASP A 96 -7.59 10.90 -7.16
C ASP A 96 -8.74 10.97 -6.13
N VAL A 97 -8.93 12.14 -5.50
CA VAL A 97 -9.88 12.29 -4.38
C VAL A 97 -11.33 12.17 -4.85
N THR A 98 -11.63 12.48 -6.11
CA THR A 98 -13.00 12.48 -6.62
C THR A 98 -13.50 11.08 -6.95
N SER A 99 -12.66 10.28 -7.63
CA SER A 99 -12.98 8.91 -8.04
C SER A 99 -12.49 7.85 -7.06
N LEU A 100 -11.64 8.23 -6.11
CA LEU A 100 -10.87 7.36 -5.20
C LEU A 100 -9.95 6.36 -5.91
N ARG A 101 -9.82 6.46 -7.23
CA ARG A 101 -8.98 5.58 -8.04
C ARG A 101 -7.51 5.96 -7.90
N VAL A 102 -6.66 4.95 -7.98
CA VAL A 102 -5.21 5.10 -7.94
C VAL A 102 -4.67 5.10 -9.37
N GLY A 103 -4.15 6.23 -9.79
CA GLY A 103 -3.69 6.43 -11.15
C GLY A 103 -3.21 7.85 -11.40
N ILE A 104 -2.91 8.14 -12.66
CA ILE A 104 -2.50 9.46 -13.11
C ILE A 104 -3.55 9.97 -14.10
N PRO A 105 -4.23 11.09 -13.82
CA PRO A 105 -5.06 11.75 -14.81
C PRO A 105 -4.17 12.34 -15.91
N THR A 106 -4.47 12.02 -17.16
CA THR A 106 -3.84 12.55 -18.37
C THR A 106 -4.89 13.22 -19.25
N GLN A 107 -4.45 13.95 -20.28
CA GLN A 107 -5.36 14.57 -21.25
C GLN A 107 -6.24 13.54 -21.97
N GLU A 108 -5.72 12.33 -22.17
CA GLU A 108 -6.40 11.24 -22.89
C GLU A 108 -7.24 10.33 -21.96
N GLY A 109 -7.20 10.56 -20.64
CA GLY A 109 -7.99 9.79 -19.68
C GLY A 109 -7.25 9.46 -18.38
N PHE A 110 -7.63 8.36 -17.72
CA PHE A 110 -7.07 7.97 -16.44
C PHE A 110 -6.20 6.72 -16.56
N ILE A 111 -4.90 6.86 -16.33
CA ILE A 111 -3.94 5.74 -16.44
C ILE A 111 -3.83 5.04 -15.08
N ASN A 112 -4.27 3.78 -15.03
CA ASN A 112 -4.10 2.92 -13.85
C ASN A 112 -2.64 2.51 -13.68
N LEU A 113 -2.10 2.66 -12.47
CA LEU A 113 -0.69 2.32 -12.21
C LEU A 113 -0.51 0.83 -11.95
N PRO A 114 0.51 0.15 -12.49
CA PRO A 114 0.85 -1.22 -12.10
C PRO A 114 1.41 -1.28 -10.67
N LEU A 115 1.36 -2.45 -10.03
CA LEU A 115 1.88 -2.62 -8.65
C LEU A 115 3.40 -2.43 -8.56
N SER A 116 4.15 -2.60 -9.65
CA SER A 116 5.58 -2.31 -9.73
C SER A 116 5.91 -0.84 -9.46
N VAL A 117 5.06 0.10 -9.92
CA VAL A 117 5.22 1.53 -9.62
C VAL A 117 4.97 1.79 -8.14
N ILE A 118 3.93 1.18 -7.56
CA ILE A 118 3.66 1.28 -6.12
C ILE A 118 4.82 0.70 -5.31
N ALA A 119 5.37 -0.44 -5.73
CA ALA A 119 6.55 -1.06 -5.12
C ALA A 119 7.76 -0.12 -5.13
N SER A 120 8.08 0.47 -6.29
CA SER A 120 9.16 1.47 -6.42
C SER A 120 8.94 2.67 -5.50
N HIS A 121 7.73 3.25 -5.47
CA HIS A 121 7.46 4.40 -4.61
C HIS A 121 7.47 4.07 -3.12
N SER A 122 7.06 2.85 -2.78
CA SER A 122 7.06 2.39 -1.40
C SER A 122 8.46 2.06 -0.88
N GLY A 123 9.43 1.77 -1.75
CA GLY A 123 10.76 1.27 -1.34
C GLY A 123 10.73 -0.19 -0.85
N MET A 124 9.75 -0.98 -1.32
CA MET A 124 9.59 -2.38 -0.96
C MET A 124 9.60 -3.28 -2.20
N GLY A 125 10.01 -4.53 -2.02
CA GLY A 125 9.92 -5.55 -3.07
C GLY A 125 8.48 -5.86 -3.47
N LEU A 126 8.25 -6.18 -4.75
CA LEU A 126 6.92 -6.39 -5.34
C LEU A 126 6.08 -7.40 -4.54
N LYS A 127 6.64 -8.55 -4.16
CA LYS A 127 5.93 -9.58 -3.38
C LYS A 127 5.42 -9.08 -2.02
N ARG A 128 6.16 -8.16 -1.35
CA ARG A 128 5.72 -7.55 -0.09
C ARG A 128 4.53 -6.63 -0.34
N VAL A 129 4.57 -5.84 -1.42
CA VAL A 129 3.46 -4.97 -1.83
C VAL A 129 2.23 -5.77 -2.22
N GLU A 130 2.36 -6.86 -2.98
CA GLU A 130 1.26 -7.75 -3.33
C GLU A 130 0.59 -8.34 -2.10
N ARG A 131 1.39 -8.77 -1.11
CA ARG A 131 0.86 -9.28 0.16
C ARG A 131 0.12 -8.19 0.93
N ALA A 132 0.69 -7.00 1.04
CA ALA A 132 0.03 -5.87 1.68
C ALA A 132 -1.28 -5.49 0.96
N VAL A 133 -1.30 -5.47 -0.37
CA VAL A 133 -2.52 -5.26 -1.17
C VAL A 133 -3.58 -6.32 -0.86
N LYS A 134 -3.19 -7.59 -0.73
CA LYS A 134 -4.12 -8.66 -0.34
C LYS A 134 -4.77 -8.38 1.02
N ASP A 135 -3.97 -7.94 2.00
CA ASP A 135 -4.46 -7.62 3.34
C ASP A 135 -5.38 -6.39 3.33
N LEU A 136 -5.00 -5.33 2.62
CA LEU A 136 -5.82 -4.13 2.45
C LEU A 136 -7.15 -4.43 1.75
N LYS A 137 -7.16 -5.35 0.77
CA LYS A 137 -8.39 -5.83 0.13
C LYS A 137 -9.28 -6.59 1.11
N ALA A 138 -8.70 -7.53 1.86
CA ALA A 138 -9.44 -8.31 2.86
C ALA A 138 -10.03 -7.43 3.97
N ALA A 139 -9.34 -6.34 4.33
CA ALA A 139 -9.79 -5.36 5.31
C ALA A 139 -10.87 -4.38 4.79
N GLY A 140 -11.23 -4.45 3.50
CA GLY A 140 -12.17 -3.51 2.87
C GLY A 140 -11.62 -2.09 2.66
N LEU A 141 -10.29 -1.91 2.74
CA LEU A 141 -9.62 -0.62 2.56
C LEU A 141 -9.29 -0.32 1.10
N LEU A 142 -9.24 -1.36 0.27
CA LEU A 142 -8.85 -1.28 -1.14
C LEU A 142 -9.73 -2.21 -1.98
N THR A 143 -10.27 -1.71 -3.08
CA THR A 143 -10.85 -2.55 -4.14
C THR A 143 -9.87 -2.65 -5.29
N VAL A 144 -9.79 -3.82 -5.93
CA VAL A 144 -8.92 -4.07 -7.09
C VAL A 144 -9.70 -4.85 -8.13
N ALA A 145 -9.89 -4.27 -9.30
CA ALA A 145 -10.50 -4.91 -10.47
C ALA A 145 -9.46 -5.00 -11.59
N GLN A 146 -9.36 -6.15 -12.25
CA GLN A 146 -8.41 -6.36 -13.35
C GLN A 146 -9.16 -6.26 -14.69
N PRO A 147 -9.01 -5.15 -15.44
CA PRO A 147 -9.63 -5.04 -16.74
C PRO A 147 -8.93 -5.96 -17.75
N ARG A 148 -9.71 -6.46 -18.70
CA ARG A 148 -9.24 -7.27 -19.83
C ARG A 148 -9.79 -6.65 -21.10
N GLN A 149 -8.96 -6.60 -22.13
CA GLN A 149 -9.32 -6.10 -23.45
C GLN A 149 -9.30 -7.27 -24.43
N LEU A 150 -10.39 -7.46 -25.17
CA LEU A 150 -10.43 -8.38 -26.29
C LEU A 150 -9.73 -7.70 -27.47
N GLN A 151 -8.74 -8.38 -28.03
CA GLN A 151 -8.02 -7.91 -29.20
C GLN A 151 -8.77 -8.33 -30.49
N PRO A 152 -8.49 -7.67 -31.63
CA PRO A 152 -9.09 -8.02 -32.91
C PRO A 152 -8.82 -9.47 -33.36
N ASP A 153 -7.73 -10.06 -32.88
CA ASP A 153 -7.33 -11.45 -33.13
C ASP A 153 -8.07 -12.47 -32.23
N GLY A 154 -9.02 -12.02 -31.40
CA GLY A 154 -9.78 -12.85 -30.46
C GLY A 154 -9.05 -13.17 -29.15
N THR A 155 -7.81 -12.71 -28.98
CA THR A 155 -7.03 -12.94 -27.75
C THR A 155 -7.37 -11.92 -26.66
N TRP A 156 -7.21 -12.30 -25.39
CA TRP A 156 -7.43 -11.40 -24.26
C TRP A 156 -6.10 -10.82 -23.75
N ARG A 157 -6.03 -9.49 -23.70
CA ARG A 157 -4.91 -8.76 -23.07
C ARG A 157 -5.30 -8.27 -21.67
N GLY A 158 -4.49 -8.62 -20.68
CA GLY A 158 -4.63 -8.07 -19.33
C GLY A 158 -4.14 -6.63 -19.24
N LEU A 159 -4.96 -5.74 -18.70
CA LEU A 159 -4.61 -4.34 -18.46
C LEU A 159 -4.20 -4.12 -16.99
N ALA A 160 -3.58 -2.96 -16.71
CA ALA A 160 -3.24 -2.57 -15.35
C ALA A 160 -4.50 -2.51 -14.48
N ALA A 161 -4.48 -3.22 -13.35
CA ALA A 161 -5.62 -3.29 -12.47
C ALA A 161 -6.00 -1.90 -11.93
N VAL A 162 -7.31 -1.61 -11.97
CA VAL A 162 -7.91 -0.44 -11.31
C VAL A 162 -7.86 -0.71 -9.82
N LYS A 163 -7.22 0.17 -9.06
CA LYS A 163 -7.30 0.16 -7.59
C LYS A 163 -8.08 1.37 -7.14
N ALA A 164 -9.00 1.20 -6.19
CA ALA A 164 -9.68 2.31 -5.56
C ALA A 164 -9.63 2.19 -4.04
N VAL A 165 -9.22 3.27 -3.39
CA VAL A 165 -9.23 3.37 -1.92
C VAL A 165 -10.68 3.46 -1.48
N SER A 166 -11.08 2.71 -0.45
CA SER A 166 -12.47 2.73 -0.03
C SER A 166 -12.83 4.06 0.63
N ASN A 167 -14.08 4.50 0.46
CA ASN A 167 -14.57 5.68 1.16
C ASN A 167 -14.53 5.49 2.69
N THR A 168 -14.68 4.25 3.16
CA THR A 168 -14.50 3.87 4.57
C THR A 168 -13.10 4.20 5.05
N CYS A 169 -12.05 3.95 4.25
CA CYS A 169 -10.68 4.31 4.60
C CYS A 169 -10.57 5.82 4.84
N LEU A 170 -11.05 6.66 3.93
CA LEU A 170 -10.99 8.11 4.13
C LEU A 170 -11.88 8.56 5.30
N ARG A 171 -13.16 8.18 5.33
CA ARG A 171 -14.13 8.61 6.35
C ARG A 171 -13.72 8.20 7.77
N PHE A 172 -13.13 7.02 7.95
CA PHE A 172 -12.61 6.60 9.24
C PHE A 172 -11.62 7.63 9.79
N TRP A 173 -10.75 8.16 8.93
CA TRP A 173 -9.74 9.13 9.35
C TRP A 173 -10.22 10.58 9.41
N PHE A 174 -11.40 10.90 8.88
CA PHE A 174 -12.00 12.23 9.00
C PHE A 174 -13.08 12.33 10.07
N ASN A 175 -13.49 11.22 10.68
CA ASN A 175 -14.41 11.25 11.80
C ASN A 175 -13.65 11.65 13.08
N PRO A 176 -13.96 12.82 13.68
CA PRO A 176 -13.30 13.27 14.91
C PRO A 176 -13.48 12.30 16.10
N ASN A 177 -14.46 11.40 16.02
CA ASN A 177 -14.76 10.41 17.06
C ASN A 177 -14.08 9.04 16.84
N ALA A 178 -13.36 8.84 15.74
CA ALA A 178 -12.77 7.53 15.41
C ALA A 178 -11.41 7.26 16.08
N GLY A 179 -10.94 8.14 16.97
CA GLY A 179 -9.53 8.15 17.39
C GLY A 179 -9.20 8.45 18.86
N ASN A 180 -10.18 8.48 19.77
CA ASN A 180 -9.89 8.50 21.23
C ASN A 180 -9.90 7.09 21.81
#